data_AF-A0A498R0R2-F1
#
_entry.id   AF-A0A498R0R2-F1
#
_cell.length_a   1.000
_cell.length_b   1.000
_cell.length_c   1.000
_cell.angle_alpha   90.00
_cell.angle_beta   90.00
_cell.angle_gamma   90.00
#
_symmetry.space_group_name_H-M   'P 1'
#
loop_
_entity.id
_entity.type
_entity.pdbx_description
1 polymer ?
#
loop_
_entity_poly.entity_id
_entity_poly.type
_entity_poly.pdbx_seq_one_letter_code
_entity_poly.pdbx_strand_id
1 'polypeptide(L)'
;GVTRNQVAGLEVVTPVGEIVTLGGKLKKDATGYSLMNLIIGSEGTLGVVTKIYLKLVALPKNTMNLLAIFPDLASAIGLTPTIMGAGITPVCVEFMDNASVQCVEGFLREKLPHSNDGYYVIVQIAGDSEELLEDQCVLIDEMATENGAMEVLV
;
A
#
# COMPACT_ATOMS: atom_id res chain seq x y z
N GLY A 1 2.42 -0.23 6.69
CA GLY A 1 2.88 0.91 7.53
C GLY A 1 3.80 1.80 6.71
N VAL A 2 3.89 3.09 7.02
CA VAL A 2 4.67 4.07 6.22
C VAL A 2 6.19 3.78 6.25
N THR A 3 6.93 4.28 5.26
CA THR A 3 8.38 4.09 5.11
C THR A 3 9.15 4.33 6.41
N ARG A 4 8.79 5.38 7.15
CA ARG A 4 9.36 5.74 8.46
C ARG A 4 9.35 4.58 9.47
N ASN A 5 8.32 3.74 9.46
CA ASN A 5 8.20 2.62 10.39
C ASN A 5 9.13 1.45 10.05
N GLN A 6 9.55 1.37 8.77
CA GLN A 6 10.45 0.33 8.27
C GLN A 6 11.92 0.68 8.53
N VAL A 7 12.26 1.96 8.68
CA VAL A 7 13.61 2.39 9.03
C VAL A 7 13.90 2.08 10.50
N ALA A 8 14.94 1.28 10.75
CA ALA A 8 15.46 0.98 12.07
C ALA A 8 16.70 1.81 12.43
N GLY A 9 17.41 2.32 11.42
CA GLY A 9 18.56 3.21 11.61
C GLY A 9 19.06 3.80 10.29
N LEU A 10 19.88 4.85 10.40
CA LEU A 10 20.46 5.59 9.29
C LEU A 10 21.93 5.92 9.59
N GLU A 11 22.75 5.91 8.55
CA GLU A 11 24.04 6.62 8.51
C GLU A 11 23.85 7.86 7.65
N VAL A 12 24.27 9.01 8.18
CA VAL A 12 24.05 10.32 7.56
C VAL A 12 25.34 11.12 7.59
N VAL A 13 25.71 11.71 6.45
CA VAL A 13 26.74 12.74 6.36
C VAL A 13 26.07 14.10 6.58
N THR A 14 26.47 14.81 7.63
CA THR A 14 25.92 16.13 7.97
C THR A 14 26.50 17.22 7.05
N PRO A 15 25.91 18.43 7.02
CA PRO A 15 26.43 19.54 6.21
C PRO A 15 27.86 19.98 6.56
N VAL A 16 28.33 19.67 7.77
CA VAL A 16 29.71 19.95 8.21
C VAL A 16 30.68 18.79 7.89
N GLY A 17 30.20 17.75 7.19
CA GLY A 17 31.01 16.60 6.75
C GLY A 17 31.18 15.50 7.80
N GLU A 18 30.47 15.57 8.93
CA GLU A 18 30.52 14.54 9.96
C GLU A 18 29.62 13.35 9.60
N ILE A 19 30.07 12.13 9.91
CA ILE A 19 29.28 10.93 9.73
C ILE A 19 28.64 10.56 11.06
N VAL A 20 27.30 10.56 11.11
CA VAL A 20 26.53 10.20 12.30
C VAL A 20 25.69 8.94 12.03
N THR A 21 25.60 8.07 13.04
CA THR A 21 24.70 6.92 13.03
C THR A 21 23.52 7.20 13.95
N LEU A 22 22.30 7.09 13.43
CA LEU A 22 21.06 7.30 14.18
C LEU A 22 20.26 6.00 14.20
N GLY A 23 19.89 5.50 15.37
CA GLY A 23 19.25 4.20 15.51
C GLY A 23 20.21 3.04 15.22
N GLY A 24 19.70 1.92 14.68
CA GLY A 24 20.53 0.77 14.30
C GLY A 24 19.75 -0.54 14.20
N LYS A 25 20.45 -1.68 14.26
CA LYS A 25 19.84 -3.03 14.29
C LYS A 25 19.25 -3.36 15.68
N LEU A 26 18.41 -2.47 16.20
CA LEU A 26 17.82 -2.58 17.53
C LEU A 26 16.34 -2.91 17.42
N LYS A 27 15.87 -3.84 18.27
CA LYS A 27 14.44 -4.18 18.36
C LYS A 27 13.64 -3.06 19.03
N LYS A 28 14.28 -2.34 19.97
CA LYS A 28 13.72 -1.20 20.68
C LYS A 28 14.84 -0.17 20.89
N ASP A 29 14.55 1.07 20.56
CA ASP A 29 15.42 2.21 20.84
C ASP A 29 14.59 3.25 21.62
N ALA A 30 14.99 3.52 22.85
CA ALA A 30 14.28 4.38 23.80
C ALA A 30 15.23 5.36 24.50
N THR A 31 16.43 5.55 23.94
CA THR A 31 17.45 6.41 24.53
C THR A 31 17.53 7.73 23.79
N GLY A 32 17.19 8.82 24.49
CA GLY A 32 17.28 10.17 23.94
C GLY A 32 16.22 10.48 22.88
N TYR A 33 16.56 11.42 21.99
CA TYR A 33 15.67 11.86 20.93
C TYR A 33 15.74 10.95 19.71
N SER A 34 14.60 10.79 19.03
CA SER A 34 14.54 10.09 17.76
C SER A 34 15.01 11.00 16.61
N LEU A 35 16.29 11.37 16.60
CA LEU A 35 16.88 12.20 15.54
C LEU A 35 16.78 11.54 14.15
N MET A 36 16.74 10.20 14.11
CA MET A 36 16.45 9.45 12.90
C MET A 36 15.14 9.93 12.22
N ASN A 37 14.11 10.20 13.03
CA ASN A 37 12.83 10.69 12.53
C ASN A 37 12.87 12.13 12.01
N LEU A 38 13.88 12.92 12.37
CA LEU A 38 14.09 14.24 11.76
C LEU A 38 14.68 14.11 10.35
N ILE A 39 15.55 13.11 10.13
CA ILE A 39 16.18 12.87 8.82
C ILE A 39 15.19 12.22 7.83
N ILE A 40 14.35 11.28 8.28
CA ILE A 40 13.36 10.63 7.42
C ILE A 40 12.34 11.67 6.92
N GLY A 41 12.33 11.90 5.61
CA GLY A 41 11.48 12.92 4.98
C GLY A 41 12.10 14.31 4.93
N SER A 42 13.38 14.47 5.29
CA SER A 42 14.10 15.75 5.15
C SER A 42 14.47 16.12 3.72
N GLU A 43 14.27 15.20 2.76
CA GLU A 43 14.57 15.41 1.34
C GLU A 43 16.02 15.89 1.07
N GLY A 44 16.96 15.48 1.93
CA GLY A 44 18.38 15.82 1.81
C GLY A 44 18.77 17.18 2.37
N THR A 45 17.83 17.96 2.91
CA THR A 45 18.11 19.31 3.47
C THR A 45 18.90 19.28 4.77
N LEU A 46 18.87 18.17 5.51
CA LEU A 46 19.53 18.02 6.81
C LEU A 46 20.80 17.15 6.75
N GLY A 47 21.16 16.64 5.58
CA GLY A 47 22.29 15.76 5.38
C GLY A 47 22.04 14.71 4.31
N VAL A 48 23.08 13.96 3.96
CA VAL A 48 23.04 12.91 2.93
C VAL A 48 23.02 11.54 3.61
N VAL A 49 21.95 10.78 3.39
CA VAL A 49 21.83 9.41 3.89
C VAL A 49 22.73 8.49 3.07
N THR A 50 23.67 7.79 3.70
CA THR A 50 24.63 6.89 3.05
C THR A 50 24.37 5.41 3.33
N LYS A 51 23.64 5.09 4.41
CA LYS A 51 23.24 3.72 4.76
C LYS A 51 21.89 3.73 5.47
N ILE A 52 21.09 2.71 5.20
CA ILE A 52 19.79 2.51 5.85
C ILE A 52 19.71 1.09 6.41
N TYR A 53 19.28 0.96 7.66
CA TYR A 53 18.88 -0.31 8.25
C TYR A 53 17.37 -0.44 8.14
N LEU A 54 16.89 -1.41 7.36
CA LEU A 54 15.46 -1.67 7.15
C LEU A 54 15.00 -2.91 7.90
N LYS A 55 13.80 -2.84 8.45
CA LYS A 55 13.06 -4.01 8.92
C LYS A 55 12.54 -4.75 7.70
N LEU A 56 12.86 -6.04 7.63
CA LEU A 56 12.34 -6.92 6.58
C LEU A 56 11.14 -7.69 7.12
N VAL A 57 10.20 -7.97 6.23
CA VAL A 57 9.08 -8.88 6.47
C VAL A 57 9.30 -10.15 5.65
N ALA A 58 8.73 -11.27 6.11
CA ALA A 58 8.73 -12.49 5.32
C ALA A 58 7.97 -12.26 4.00
N LEU A 59 8.48 -12.82 2.91
CA LEU A 59 7.75 -12.83 1.64
C LEU A 59 6.57 -13.81 1.78
N PRO A 60 5.33 -13.36 1.55
CA PRO A 60 4.17 -14.27 1.56
C PRO A 60 4.30 -15.30 0.44
N LYS A 61 3.80 -16.52 0.67
CA LYS A 61 3.85 -17.58 -0.35
C LYS A 61 2.87 -17.36 -1.49
N ASN A 62 1.72 -16.77 -1.20
CA ASN A 62 0.61 -16.61 -2.13
C ASN A 62 0.11 -15.16 -2.10
N THR A 63 -0.42 -14.71 -3.24
CA THR A 63 -1.00 -13.37 -3.44
C THR A 63 -2.21 -13.50 -4.35
N MET A 64 -3.30 -12.79 -4.06
CA MET A 64 -4.47 -12.69 -4.92
C MET A 64 -4.86 -11.23 -5.11
N ASN A 65 -5.40 -10.89 -6.27
CA ASN A 65 -5.81 -9.53 -6.63
C ASN A 65 -7.27 -9.57 -7.08
N LEU A 66 -8.01 -8.53 -6.73
CA LEU A 66 -9.38 -8.31 -7.19
C LEU A 66 -9.49 -6.91 -7.78
N LEU A 67 -10.27 -6.77 -8.84
CA LEU A 67 -10.68 -5.49 -9.41
C LEU A 67 -12.18 -5.34 -9.26
N ALA A 68 -12.63 -4.41 -8.42
CA ALA A 68 -14.03 -4.07 -8.27
C ALA A 68 -14.31 -2.72 -8.95
N ILE A 69 -15.38 -2.66 -9.74
CA ILE A 69 -15.77 -1.46 -10.50
C ILE A 69 -17.11 -0.94 -9.99
N PHE A 70 -17.17 0.35 -9.65
CA PHE A 70 -18.33 0.98 -9.02
C PHE A 70 -18.92 2.09 -9.91
N PRO A 71 -20.22 2.40 -9.80
CA PRO A 71 -20.88 3.44 -10.59
C PRO A 71 -20.57 4.85 -10.09
N ASP A 72 -20.17 4.99 -8.82
CA ASP A 72 -19.86 6.27 -8.19
C ASP A 72 -18.71 6.17 -7.20
N LEU A 73 -18.10 7.34 -6.94
CA LEU A 73 -16.95 7.46 -6.06
C LEU A 73 -17.27 7.06 -4.62
N ALA A 74 -18.46 7.34 -4.11
CA ALA A 74 -18.81 7.09 -2.71
C ALA A 74 -18.90 5.59 -2.42
N SER A 75 -19.52 4.82 -3.33
CA SER A 75 -19.51 3.36 -3.27
C SER A 75 -18.11 2.77 -3.39
N ALA A 76 -17.27 3.30 -4.30
CA ALA A 76 -15.89 2.83 -4.46
C ALA A 76 -15.05 3.00 -3.18
N ILE A 77 -15.00 4.23 -2.63
CA ILE A 77 -14.20 4.51 -1.42
C ILE A 77 -14.78 3.84 -0.18
N GLY A 78 -16.09 3.59 -0.17
CA GLY A 78 -16.79 2.89 0.91
C GLY A 78 -16.36 1.44 1.08
N LEU A 79 -15.76 0.81 0.06
CA LEU A 79 -15.32 -0.59 0.14
C LEU A 79 -14.19 -0.79 1.16
N THR A 80 -13.26 0.16 1.24
CA THR A 80 -12.07 0.05 2.11
C THR A 80 -12.42 -0.18 3.59
N PRO A 81 -13.27 0.66 4.23
CA PRO A 81 -13.65 0.42 5.62
C PRO A 81 -14.47 -0.86 5.80
N THR A 82 -15.24 -1.31 4.80
CA THR A 82 -15.99 -2.58 4.85
C THR A 82 -15.03 -3.78 4.93
N ILE A 83 -14.04 -3.85 4.05
CA ILE A 83 -13.00 -4.90 4.06
C ILE A 83 -12.25 -4.91 5.40
N MET A 84 -11.80 -3.73 5.85
CA MET A 84 -11.08 -3.61 7.12
C MET A 84 -11.94 -3.97 8.33
N GLY A 85 -13.23 -3.61 8.31
CA GLY A 85 -14.20 -3.91 9.36
C GLY A 85 -14.49 -5.41 9.52
N ALA A 86 -14.33 -6.17 8.43
CA ALA A 86 -14.43 -7.63 8.43
C ALA A 86 -13.18 -8.35 8.98
N GLY A 87 -12.15 -7.60 9.38
CA GLY A 87 -10.89 -8.17 9.88
C GLY A 87 -9.93 -8.62 8.79
N ILE A 88 -10.23 -8.36 7.51
CA ILE A 88 -9.29 -8.59 6.41
C ILE A 88 -8.32 -7.43 6.35
N THR A 89 -7.02 -7.74 6.40
CA THR A 89 -5.95 -6.74 6.24
C THR A 89 -5.34 -6.89 4.85
N PRO A 90 -5.81 -6.12 3.85
CA PRO A 90 -5.22 -6.17 2.52
C PRO A 90 -3.78 -5.64 2.51
N VAL A 91 -2.99 -6.11 1.55
CA VAL A 91 -1.66 -5.58 1.26
C VAL A 91 -1.76 -4.16 0.71
N CYS A 92 -2.68 -3.96 -0.24
CA CYS A 92 -3.05 -2.65 -0.75
C CYS A 92 -4.52 -2.61 -1.16
N VAL A 93 -5.07 -1.40 -1.13
CA VAL A 93 -6.34 -1.03 -1.75
C VAL A 93 -6.05 0.24 -2.54
N GLU A 94 -6.13 0.16 -3.86
CA GLU A 94 -5.82 1.27 -4.77
C GLU A 94 -7.07 1.69 -5.52
N PHE A 95 -7.18 2.98 -5.78
CA PHE A 95 -8.31 3.57 -6.49
C PHE A 95 -7.85 4.22 -7.78
N MET A 96 -8.62 4.04 -8.84
CA MET A 96 -8.44 4.75 -10.11
C MET A 96 -9.77 5.30 -10.62
N ASP A 97 -9.77 6.56 -11.01
CA ASP A 97 -10.91 7.19 -11.67
C ASP A 97 -10.91 6.91 -13.18
N ASN A 98 -12.06 7.14 -13.82
CA ASN A 98 -12.22 6.95 -15.26
C ASN A 98 -11.20 7.71 -16.10
N ALA A 99 -10.90 8.97 -15.74
CA ALA A 99 -9.96 9.78 -16.51
C ALA A 99 -8.58 9.13 -16.55
N SER A 100 -8.08 8.64 -15.41
CA SER A 100 -6.81 7.91 -15.35
C SER A 100 -6.87 6.61 -16.15
N VAL A 101 -7.96 5.86 -16.04
CA VAL A 101 -8.14 4.61 -16.79
C VAL A 101 -8.13 4.87 -18.29
N GLN A 102 -8.86 5.86 -18.79
CA GLN A 102 -8.89 6.22 -20.21
C GLN A 102 -7.51 6.67 -20.73
N CYS A 103 -6.73 7.39 -19.91
CA CYS A 103 -5.35 7.73 -20.26
C CYS A 103 -4.49 6.47 -20.43
N VAL A 104 -4.62 5.50 -19.52
CA VAL A 104 -3.90 4.22 -19.57
C VAL A 104 -4.34 3.37 -20.76
N GLU A 105 -5.64 3.28 -21.05
CA GLU A 105 -6.17 2.61 -22.24
C GLU A 105 -5.58 3.21 -23.53
N GLY A 106 -5.49 4.53 -23.62
CA GLY A 106 -4.91 5.20 -24.79
C GLY A 106 -3.43 4.88 -24.99
N PHE A 107 -2.68 4.72 -23.90
CA PHE A 107 -1.27 4.35 -23.92
C PHE A 107 -1.05 2.87 -24.26
N LEU A 108 -1.77 1.97 -23.57
CA LEU A 108 -1.63 0.51 -23.75
C LEU A 108 -2.38 -0.02 -24.98
N ARG A 109 -3.32 0.75 -25.53
CA ARG A 109 -4.24 0.35 -26.61
C ARG A 109 -5.12 -0.85 -26.26
N GLU A 110 -5.49 -0.95 -25.00
CA GLU A 110 -6.40 -1.96 -24.47
C GLU A 110 -7.65 -1.31 -23.91
N LYS A 111 -8.75 -2.06 -23.86
CA LYS A 111 -10.03 -1.61 -23.32
C LYS A 111 -10.39 -2.37 -22.06
N LEU A 112 -10.77 -1.64 -21.03
CA LEU A 112 -11.26 -2.16 -19.77
C LEU A 112 -12.80 -2.04 -19.70
N PRO A 113 -13.49 -2.96 -19.02
CA PRO A 113 -14.92 -2.85 -18.77
C PRO A 113 -15.23 -1.54 -18.05
N HIS A 114 -16.32 -0.87 -18.41
CA HIS A 114 -16.77 0.36 -17.74
C HIS A 114 -15.80 1.56 -17.77
N SER A 115 -14.88 1.64 -18.73
CA SER A 115 -13.92 2.76 -18.79
C SER A 115 -14.50 4.14 -19.13
N ASN A 116 -15.83 4.24 -19.28
CA ASN A 116 -16.53 5.52 -19.46
C ASN A 116 -17.30 5.97 -18.22
N ASP A 117 -17.64 5.05 -17.32
CA ASP A 117 -18.60 5.26 -16.23
C ASP A 117 -18.24 4.52 -14.92
N GLY A 118 -17.11 3.81 -14.89
CA GLY A 118 -16.60 3.05 -13.73
C GLY A 118 -15.57 3.77 -12.86
N TYR A 119 -15.64 3.50 -11.57
CA TYR A 119 -14.62 3.82 -10.57
C TYR A 119 -13.97 2.53 -10.10
N TYR A 120 -12.66 2.41 -10.26
CA TYR A 120 -11.97 1.14 -10.10
C TYR A 120 -11.29 1.08 -8.73
N VAL A 121 -11.47 -0.05 -8.04
CA VAL A 121 -10.78 -0.38 -6.80
C VAL A 121 -10.04 -1.69 -6.97
N ILE A 122 -8.72 -1.63 -6.85
CA ILE A 122 -7.84 -2.81 -6.88
C ILE A 122 -7.55 -3.20 -5.44
N VAL A 123 -7.84 -4.45 -5.07
CA VAL A 123 -7.54 -5.00 -3.75
C VAL A 123 -6.54 -6.12 -3.91
N GLN A 124 -5.44 -6.08 -3.14
CA GLN A 124 -4.50 -7.19 -3.06
C GLN A 124 -4.50 -7.77 -1.66
N ILE A 125 -4.56 -9.10 -1.57
CA ILE A 125 -4.36 -9.86 -0.33
C ILE A 125 -3.19 -10.84 -0.51
N ALA A 126 -2.52 -11.16 0.59
CA ALA A 126 -1.38 -12.07 0.57
C ALA A 126 -1.26 -12.84 1.88
N GLY A 127 -0.75 -14.06 1.79
CA GLY A 127 -0.68 -14.98 2.92
C GLY A 127 0.00 -16.29 2.58
N ASP A 128 0.16 -17.13 3.59
CA ASP A 128 0.83 -18.43 3.45
C ASP A 128 -0.13 -19.59 3.14
N SER A 129 -1.42 -19.40 3.42
CA SER A 129 -2.49 -20.37 3.13
C SER A 129 -3.27 -19.90 1.91
N GLU A 130 -3.23 -20.68 0.83
CA GLU A 130 -3.99 -20.39 -0.39
C GLU A 130 -5.49 -20.49 -0.17
N GLU A 131 -5.96 -21.54 0.52
CA GLU A 131 -7.37 -21.74 0.90
C GLU A 131 -7.95 -20.54 1.66
N LEU A 132 -7.19 -19.98 2.62
CA LEU A 132 -7.63 -18.79 3.35
C LEU A 132 -7.73 -17.56 2.45
N LEU A 133 -6.85 -17.42 1.45
CA LEU A 133 -6.91 -16.31 0.51
C LEU A 133 -8.11 -16.46 -0.44
N GLU A 134 -8.43 -17.67 -0.87
CA GLU A 134 -9.64 -17.93 -1.67
C GLU A 134 -10.90 -17.54 -0.90
N ASP A 135 -11.02 -17.95 0.37
CA ASP A 135 -12.13 -17.55 1.24
C ASP A 135 -12.22 -16.03 1.41
N GLN A 136 -11.07 -15.36 1.57
CA GLN A 136 -11.02 -13.90 1.67
C GLN A 136 -11.39 -13.21 0.36
N CYS A 137 -10.98 -13.75 -0.80
CA CYS A 137 -11.37 -13.23 -2.11
C CYS A 137 -12.87 -13.29 -2.31
N VAL A 138 -13.50 -14.43 -2.01
CA VAL A 138 -14.96 -14.59 -2.09
C VAL A 138 -15.65 -13.58 -1.18
N LEU A 139 -15.16 -13.41 0.05
CA LEU A 139 -15.75 -12.45 0.98
C LEU A 139 -15.59 -11.00 0.51
N ILE A 140 -14.46 -10.64 -0.11
CA ILE A 140 -14.26 -9.29 -0.68
C ILE A 140 -15.17 -9.07 -1.89
N ASP A 141 -15.36 -10.08 -2.74
CA ASP A 141 -16.28 -10.04 -3.89
C ASP A 141 -17.73 -9.79 -3.45
N GLU A 142 -18.20 -10.54 -2.46
CA GLU A 142 -19.51 -10.35 -1.85
C GLU A 142 -19.65 -8.93 -1.27
N MET A 143 -18.66 -8.47 -0.50
CA MET A 143 -18.65 -7.12 0.06
C MET A 143 -18.65 -6.03 -1.02
N ALA A 144 -17.88 -6.20 -2.09
CA ALA A 144 -17.85 -5.25 -3.20
C ALA A 144 -19.23 -5.16 -3.87
N THR A 145 -19.85 -6.31 -4.12
CA THR A 145 -21.19 -6.41 -4.70
C THR A 145 -22.24 -5.75 -3.80
N GLU A 146 -22.23 -6.04 -2.49
CA GLU A 146 -23.13 -5.41 -1.50
C GLU A 146 -22.92 -3.89 -1.41
N ASN A 147 -21.68 -3.42 -1.60
CA ASN A 147 -21.33 -2.00 -1.61
C ASN A 147 -21.63 -1.30 -2.95
N GLY A 148 -22.26 -2.01 -3.89
CA GLY A 148 -22.74 -1.48 -5.16
C GLY A 148 -21.79 -1.62 -6.34
N ALA A 149 -20.85 -2.58 -6.31
CA ALA A 149 -20.02 -2.87 -7.47
C ALA A 149 -20.90 -3.33 -8.65
N MET A 150 -20.61 -2.82 -9.85
CA MET A 150 -21.23 -3.24 -11.11
C MET A 150 -20.61 -4.55 -11.60
N GLU A 151 -19.30 -4.69 -11.39
CA GLU A 151 -18.52 -5.84 -11.84
C GLU A 151 -17.33 -6.02 -10.90
N VAL A 152 -17.02 -7.28 -10.61
CA VAL A 152 -15.82 -7.67 -9.85
C VAL A 152 -15.09 -8.75 -10.64
N LEU A 153 -13.79 -8.58 -10.81
CA LEU A 153 -12.90 -9.50 -11.50
C LEU A 153 -11.90 -10.05 -10.47
N VAL A 154 -11.85 -11.37 -10.34
CA VAL A 154 -10.95 -12.11 -9.44
C VAL A 154 -9.91 -12.86 -10.26
#